data_AF-A0A915E7Q6-F1
#
_entry.id   AF-A0A915E7Q6-F1
#
_cell.length_a   1.000
_cell.length_b   1.000
_cell.length_c   1.000
_cell.angle_alpha   90.00
_cell.angle_beta   90.00
_cell.angle_gamma   90.00
#
_symmetry.space_group_name_H-M   'P 1'
#
loop_
_entity.id
_entity.type
_entity.pdbx_description
1 polymer ?
#
loop_
_entity_poly.entity_id
_entity_poly.type
_entity_poly.pdbx_seq_one_letter_code
_entity_poly.pdbx_strand_id
1 'polypeptide(L)'
;MISYEKIKRHKLRKERIRGVKVLGIILGCFTVCWTPFFLMYVIVQFCTTCAINPHIEMFITWLGYSNSAMNPIIYTVFNRDYQIALKRLFIKTDKLPT
;
A
#
# COMPACT_ATOMS: atom_id res chain seq x y z
N MET A 1 -0.95 12.56 -39.18
CA MET A 1 -1.48 13.17 -37.93
C MET A 1 -2.46 12.26 -37.18
N ILE A 2 -3.52 11.72 -37.81
CA ILE A 2 -4.55 10.87 -37.17
C ILE A 2 -3.99 9.57 -36.54
N SER A 3 -2.99 8.94 -37.16
CA SER A 3 -2.34 7.73 -36.62
C SER A 3 -1.59 8.00 -35.30
N TYR A 4 -0.96 9.17 -35.18
CA TYR A 4 -0.18 9.58 -34.01
C TYR A 4 -1.08 9.81 -32.79
N GLU A 5 -2.24 10.42 -33.00
CA GLU A 5 -3.31 10.60 -32.00
C GLU A 5 -3.81 9.25 -31.44
N LYS A 6 -4.03 8.25 -32.31
CA LYS A 6 -4.42 6.90 -31.87
C LYS A 6 -3.34 6.23 -31.02
N ILE A 7 -2.07 6.31 -31.44
CA ILE A 7 -0.93 5.74 -30.71
C ILE A 7 -0.79 6.41 -29.33
N LYS A 8 -0.88 7.74 -29.27
CA LYS A 8 -0.83 8.52 -28.03
C LYS A 8 -1.95 8.13 -27.07
N ARG A 9 -3.20 8.03 -27.56
CA ARG A 9 -4.35 7.59 -26.74
C ARG A 9 -4.19 6.16 -26.23
N HIS A 10 -3.68 5.24 -27.04
CA HIS A 10 -3.39 3.86 -26.59
C HIS A 10 -2.33 3.81 -25.49
N LYS A 11 -1.28 4.62 -25.60
CA LYS A 11 -0.20 4.70 -24.60
C LYS A 11 -0.72 5.24 -23.28
N LEU A 12 -1.46 6.35 -23.33
CA LEU A 12 -2.13 6.96 -22.16
C LEU A 12 -3.12 6.00 -21.49
N ARG A 13 -3.91 5.25 -22.28
CA ARG A 13 -4.84 4.25 -21.74
C ARG A 13 -4.11 3.12 -21.02
N LYS A 14 -2.99 2.62 -21.57
CA LYS A 14 -2.16 1.60 -20.91
C LYS A 14 -1.57 2.11 -19.59
N GLU A 15 -1.08 3.34 -19.57
CA GLU A 15 -0.55 3.98 -18.35
C GLU A 15 -1.64 4.16 -17.29
N ARG A 16 -2.81 4.67 -17.67
CA ARG A 16 -3.98 4.79 -16.78
C ARG A 16 -4.37 3.43 -16.18
N ILE A 17 -4.47 2.38 -17.00
CA ILE A 17 -4.84 1.04 -16.51
C ILE A 17 -3.81 0.50 -15.52
N ARG A 18 -2.51 0.75 -15.74
CA ARG A 18 -1.46 0.37 -14.78
C ARG A 18 -1.63 1.10 -13.44
N GLY A 19 -1.91 2.40 -13.47
CA GLY A 19 -2.19 3.18 -12.25
C GLY A 19 -3.42 2.67 -11.50
N VAL A 20 -4.52 2.37 -12.20
CA VAL A 20 -5.74 1.82 -11.59
C VAL A 20 -5.50 0.44 -10.97
N LYS A 21 -4.72 -0.43 -11.62
CA LYS A 21 -4.36 -1.75 -11.06
C LYS A 21 -3.57 -1.60 -9.76
N VAL A 22 -2.60 -0.70 -9.74
CA VAL A 22 -1.83 -0.36 -8.54
C VAL A 22 -2.76 0.12 -7.42
N LEU A 23 -3.64 1.10 -7.71
CA LEU A 23 -4.61 1.61 -6.74
C LEU A 23 -5.52 0.50 -6.21
N GLY A 24 -5.99 -0.41 -7.08
CA GLY A 24 -6.79 -1.56 -6.68
C GLY A 24 -6.05 -2.50 -5.73
N ILE A 25 -4.77 -2.77 -5.97
CA ILE A 25 -3.93 -3.59 -5.06
C ILE A 25 -3.74 -2.90 -3.72
N ILE A 26 -3.48 -1.59 -3.71
CA ILE A 26 -3.30 -0.81 -2.48
C ILE A 26 -4.57 -0.85 -1.63
N LEU A 27 -5.71 -0.54 -2.25
CA LEU A 27 -7.01 -0.58 -1.58
C LEU A 27 -7.32 -1.98 -1.06
N GLY A 28 -7.07 -3.02 -1.86
CA GLY A 28 -7.26 -4.41 -1.45
C GLY A 28 -6.39 -4.82 -0.26
N CYS A 29 -5.09 -4.54 -0.28
CA CYS A 29 -4.19 -4.82 0.83
C CYS A 29 -4.59 -4.05 2.10
N PHE A 30 -4.96 -2.77 1.96
CA PHE A 30 -5.41 -1.96 3.09
C PHE A 30 -6.70 -2.54 3.70
N THR A 31 -7.68 -2.89 2.88
CA THR A 31 -8.92 -3.52 3.33
C THR A 31 -8.66 -4.86 4.03
N VAL A 32 -7.83 -5.74 3.46
CA VAL A 32 -7.51 -7.05 4.08
C VAL A 32 -6.77 -6.87 5.40
N CYS A 33 -5.85 -5.92 5.49
CA CYS A 33 -5.11 -5.63 6.73
C CYS A 33 -6.02 -5.04 7.82
N TRP A 34 -7.03 -4.24 7.44
CA TRP A 34 -7.98 -3.64 8.39
C TRP A 34 -9.15 -4.54 8.77
N THR A 35 -9.54 -5.47 7.91
CA THR A 35 -10.69 -6.38 8.12
C THR A 35 -10.64 -7.12 9.46
N PRO A 36 -9.53 -7.77 9.88
CA PRO A 36 -9.49 -8.48 11.16
C PRO A 36 -9.64 -7.56 12.37
N PHE A 37 -9.14 -6.32 12.29
CA PHE A 37 -9.33 -5.31 13.34
C PHE A 37 -10.80 -4.88 13.45
N PHE A 38 -11.45 -4.63 12.31
CA PHE A 38 -12.86 -4.27 12.25
C PHE A 38 -13.75 -5.39 12.81
N LEU A 39 -13.49 -6.64 12.41
CA LEU A 39 -14.24 -7.79 12.91
C LEU A 39 -14.09 -7.95 14.42
N MET A 40 -12.88 -7.81 14.96
CA MET A 40 -12.65 -7.94 16.40
C MET A 40 -13.41 -6.86 17.19
N TYR A 41 -13.36 -5.61 16.75
CA TYR A 41 -14.12 -4.51 17.38
C TYR A 41 -15.63 -4.75 17.37
N VAL A 42 -16.17 -5.24 16.26
CA VAL A 42 -17.59 -5.59 16.14
C VAL A 42 -17.91 -6.74 17.10
N ILE A 43 -17.13 -7.81 17.11
CA ILE A 43 -17.37 -8.99 17.96
C ILE A 43 -17.35 -8.63 19.45
N VAL A 44 -16.36 -7.84 19.91
CA VAL A 44 -16.27 -7.40 21.31
C VAL A 44 -17.50 -6.57 21.70
N GLN A 45 -17.98 -5.72 20.80
CA GLN A 45 -19.15 -4.87 21.06
C GLN A 45 -20.45 -5.68 21.16
N PHE A 46 -20.62 -6.73 20.36
CA PHE A 46 -21.82 -7.57 20.35
C PHE A 46 -21.75 -8.75 21.33
N CYS A 47 -20.56 -9.12 21.80
CA CYS A 47 -20.37 -10.21 22.76
C CYS A 47 -19.40 -9.79 23.87
N THR A 48 -19.95 -9.19 24.93
CA THR A 48 -19.20 -8.77 26.12
C THR A 48 -18.65 -9.94 26.95
N THR A 49 -19.19 -11.15 26.76
CA THR A 49 -18.75 -12.38 27.44
C THR A 49 -17.79 -13.22 26.62
N CYS A 50 -17.56 -12.88 25.35
CA CYS A 50 -16.63 -13.61 24.50
C CYS A 50 -15.20 -13.21 24.87
N ALA A 51 -14.51 -14.06 25.63
CA ALA A 51 -13.09 -13.89 25.89
C ALA A 51 -12.29 -14.14 24.61
N ILE A 52 -11.75 -13.08 24.02
CA ILE A 52 -10.82 -13.20 22.90
C ILE A 52 -9.47 -13.66 23.44
N ASN A 53 -8.84 -14.61 22.75
CA ASN A 53 -7.54 -15.09 23.14
C ASN A 53 -6.52 -13.92 23.07
N PRO A 54 -5.74 -13.65 24.14
CA PRO A 54 -4.80 -12.53 24.18
C PRO A 54 -3.75 -12.57 23.07
N HIS A 55 -3.41 -13.76 22.55
CA HIS A 55 -2.50 -13.87 21.40
C HIS A 55 -3.12 -13.35 20.10
N ILE A 56 -4.44 -13.51 19.92
CA ILE A 56 -5.16 -13.02 18.74
C ILE A 56 -5.29 -11.50 18.82
N GLU A 57 -5.62 -10.97 19.99
CA GLU A 57 -5.67 -9.53 20.23
C GLU A 57 -4.31 -8.85 19.98
N MET A 58 -3.23 -9.45 20.51
CA MET A 58 -1.87 -8.99 20.25
C MET A 58 -1.57 -9.01 18.75
N PHE A 59 -1.83 -10.14 18.07
CA PHE A 59 -1.57 -10.26 16.63
C PHE A 59 -2.32 -9.19 15.81
N ILE A 60 -3.61 -8.98 16.10
CA ILE A 60 -4.45 -7.97 15.43
C ILE A 60 -3.92 -6.55 15.70
N THR A 61 -3.50 -6.26 16.92
CA THR A 61 -2.90 -4.97 17.30
C THR A 61 -1.60 -4.71 16.53
N TRP A 62 -0.72 -5.71 16.44
CA TRP A 62 0.51 -5.63 15.65
C TRP A 62 0.23 -5.49 14.15
N LEU A 63 -0.81 -6.13 13.63
CA LEU A 63 -1.28 -5.97 12.25
C LEU A 63 -1.74 -4.53 11.99
N GLY A 64 -2.50 -3.95 12.92
CA GLY A 64 -2.91 -2.54 12.89
C GLY A 64 -1.72 -1.57 12.88
N TYR A 65 -0.70 -1.81 13.69
CA TYR A 65 0.55 -1.03 13.66
C TYR A 65 1.34 -1.20 12.36
N SER A 66 1.31 -2.40 11.77
CA SER A 66 1.95 -2.68 10.49
C SER A 66 1.34 -1.84 9.35
N ASN A 67 0.09 -1.39 9.49
CA ASN A 67 -0.57 -0.51 8.53
C ASN A 67 0.12 0.86 8.37
N SER A 68 0.81 1.34 9.41
CA SER A 68 1.66 2.55 9.32
C SER A 68 2.94 2.27 8.52
N ALA A 69 3.56 1.11 8.72
CA ALA A 69 4.74 0.65 7.97
C ALA A 69 4.42 0.28 6.52
N MET A 70 3.16 -0.07 6.23
CA MET A 70 2.68 -0.29 4.86
C MET A 70 2.71 0.98 4.02
N ASN A 71 2.61 2.19 4.60
CA ASN A 71 2.61 3.43 3.82
C ASN A 71 3.90 3.57 2.96
N PRO A 72 5.12 3.51 3.53
CA PRO A 72 6.36 3.45 2.74
C PRO A 72 6.42 2.29 1.74
N ILE A 73 5.94 1.10 2.10
CA ILE A 73 5.97 -0.08 1.22
C ILE A 73 5.06 0.12 0.00
N ILE A 74 3.88 0.70 0.22
CA ILE A 74 2.93 1.05 -0.83
C ILE A 74 3.57 2.06 -1.80
N TYR A 75 4.22 3.10 -1.29
CA TYR A 75 4.88 4.08 -2.14
C TYR A 75 6.12 3.52 -2.83
N THR A 76 6.93 2.72 -2.14
CA THR A 76 8.16 2.17 -2.72
C THR A 76 7.90 1.03 -3.72
N VAL A 77 6.95 0.14 -3.50
CA VAL A 77 6.71 -1.00 -4.42
C VAL A 77 5.96 -0.55 -5.66
N PHE A 78 5.02 0.40 -5.51
CA PHE A 78 4.09 0.72 -6.57
C PHE A 78 4.30 2.09 -7.24
N ASN A 79 5.07 2.99 -6.64
CA ASN A 79 5.41 4.27 -7.25
C ASN A 79 6.86 4.28 -7.73
N ARG A 80 7.02 4.07 -9.05
CA ARG A 80 8.32 3.99 -9.72
C ARG A 80 9.10 5.31 -9.61
N ASP A 81 8.41 6.44 -9.56
CA ASP A 81 9.05 7.74 -9.34
C ASP A 81 9.62 7.86 -7.92
N TYR A 82 8.93 7.27 -6.93
CA TYR A 82 9.40 7.18 -5.56
C TYR A 82 10.63 6.27 -5.44
N GLN A 83 10.66 5.13 -6.15
CA GLN A 83 11.86 4.28 -6.24
C GLN A 83 13.04 5.03 -6.86
N ILE A 84 12.81 5.82 -7.91
CA ILE A 84 13.85 6.61 -8.58
C ILE A 84 14.37 7.70 -7.64
N ALA A 85 13.49 8.37 -6.90
CA ALA A 85 13.87 9.38 -5.91
C ALA A 85 14.67 8.77 -4.75
N LEU A 86 14.23 7.64 -4.20
CA LEU A 86 14.95 6.89 -3.16
C LEU A 86 16.33 6.44 -3.64
N LYS A 87 16.42 5.86 -4.85
CA LYS A 87 17.72 5.50 -5.44
C LYS A 87 18.63 6.71 -5.59
N ARG A 88 18.10 7.88 -6.00
CA ARG A 88 18.89 9.11 -6.08
C ARG A 88 19.35 9.60 -4.71
N LEU A 89 18.53 9.50 -3.68
CA LEU A 89 18.90 9.87 -2.31
C LEU A 89 19.99 8.95 -1.75
N PHE A 90 19.84 7.63 -1.87
CA PHE A 90 20.81 6.68 -1.31
C PHE A 90 22.11 6.57 -2.12
N ILE A 91 22.06 6.66 -3.46
CA ILE A 91 23.26 6.54 -4.30
C ILE A 91 24.07 7.84 -4.36
N LYS A 92 23.45 9.01 -4.10
CA LYS A 92 24.17 10.30 -4.11
C LYS A 92 24.94 10.57 -2.82
N THR A 93 24.56 9.93 -1.70
CA THR A 93 25.25 10.05 -0.41
C THR A 93 26.65 9.41 -0.42
N ASP A 94 26.91 8.43 -1.29
CA ASP A 94 28.26 7.84 -1.45
C ASP A 94 29.27 8.76 -2.16
N LYS A 95 28.85 9.94 -2.63
CA LYS A 95 29.72 10.89 -3.33
C LYS A 95 29.85 12.23 -2.61
N LEU A 96 29.99 12.21 -1.28
CA LEU A 96 30.51 13.36 -0.55
C LEU A 96 32.04 13.19 -0.40
N PRO A 97 32.87 13.83 -1.23
CA PRO A 97 34.28 14.01 -0.90
C PRO A 97 34.35 15.00 0.28
N THR A 98 34.76 14.51 1.45
CA THR A 98 35.46 15.32 2.45
C THR A 98 36.68 16.00 1.84
#